data_AF-A0A8B8ULG0-F1
#
_entry.id   AF-A0A8B8ULG0-F1
#
_cell.length_a   1.000
_cell.length_b   1.000
_cell.length_c   1.000
_cell.angle_alpha   90.00
_cell.angle_beta   90.00
_cell.angle_gamma   90.00
#
_symmetry.space_group_name_H-M   'P 1'
#
loop_
_entity.id
_entity.type
_entity.pdbx_description
1 polymer ?
#
loop_
_entity_poly.entity_id
_entity_poly.type
_entity_poly.pdbx_seq_one_letter_code
_entity_poly.pdbx_strand_id
1 'polypeptide(L)'
;MLKNCLRKLGDYQTRCSIKTLHTPVYRTKNLQVLRDMLSGIKLLEKIITSSSYNKTLIYEPKYKSRPQVVSSHDTLRLQNVMRELVDSLQVDEAINTRLQSNRSRKLGRVGLQLFMDCIRENLTSTSTSLTCSLLEYYFKYPEKEVINGIKTGLRYIRDFLEKNKIMVKSQNNIVALVEQFALSSSDSQSVKRVLKAIDYELFSDDIVRVINGKKTYDEVDIFKGWKYPAGILDSNESYLRSLELPTKKLVSIEKDMLVLMYDGTLRDANKILPTITYARKLKKSVLLIVNGDCTGDALTSITINNNRNKRENNESRIVVVKYSEKANNNLALQENHDFIKFLRLPCGYDSIYSPEYSPLVPSKMCADKYYGNVESIKATTGEAFLYNSIGTEALSNKVPKSFLQKTVTLSIGGHNEIEIDQRRNALDNFLNNTLCHGLAKGFIPAYGVSLLKTVPGLNRLKANESNFMTKVGIDAVLSAVVLPSEVAFKNVYGYNYYEISSLIADTINEKSFQLAKCSPNSEPMNTVKGGSLEPWNKMDSCLAGVETFIELLTSCNTIITCVYKKPERHR
;
A
#
# COMPACT_ATOMS: atom_id res chain seq x y z
N MET A 1 68.96 17.12 -18.72
CA MET A 1 67.60 17.70 -18.59
C MET A 1 66.53 16.75 -18.01
N LEU A 2 66.86 15.55 -17.52
CA LEU A 2 65.89 14.60 -16.95
C LEU A 2 65.81 14.56 -15.40
N LYS A 3 66.67 15.29 -14.68
CA LYS A 3 66.61 15.42 -13.20
C LYS A 3 65.69 16.55 -12.70
N ASN A 4 65.29 17.48 -13.58
CA ASN A 4 64.41 18.60 -13.22
C ASN A 4 62.91 18.35 -13.50
N CYS A 5 62.56 17.29 -14.25
CA CYS A 5 61.16 16.90 -14.42
C CYS A 5 60.63 16.03 -13.26
N LEU A 6 61.51 15.30 -12.54
CA LEU A 6 61.09 14.43 -11.44
C LEU A 6 60.86 15.17 -10.10
N ARG A 7 61.40 16.39 -9.92
CA ARG A 7 61.09 17.23 -8.74
C ARG A 7 59.74 17.95 -8.83
N LYS A 8 59.10 17.99 -10.00
CA LYS A 8 57.73 18.55 -10.16
C LYS A 8 56.61 17.52 -10.00
N LEU A 9 56.95 16.25 -9.77
CA LEU A 9 55.98 15.16 -9.58
C LEU A 9 55.85 14.71 -8.11
N GLY A 10 56.55 15.37 -7.17
CA GLY A 10 56.50 15.05 -5.74
C GLY A 10 55.29 15.63 -4.98
N ASP A 11 54.56 16.60 -5.55
CA ASP A 11 53.52 17.35 -4.82
C ASP A 11 52.08 17.15 -5.32
N TYR A 12 51.83 16.25 -6.27
CA TYR A 12 50.46 15.87 -6.63
C TYR A 12 49.93 14.73 -5.76
N GLN A 13 50.03 14.92 -4.45
CA GLN A 13 49.24 14.21 -3.45
C GLN A 13 48.10 15.13 -2.96
N THR A 14 47.19 15.51 -3.85
CA THR A 14 45.85 15.91 -3.43
C THR A 14 44.83 15.38 -4.41
N ARG A 15 44.05 14.43 -3.90
CA ARG A 15 42.73 14.04 -4.41
C ARG A 15 42.04 15.26 -5.02
N CYS A 16 41.48 15.13 -6.22
CA CYS A 16 40.48 16.08 -6.71
C CYS A 16 39.31 16.11 -5.70
N SER A 17 39.44 16.92 -4.66
CA SER A 17 38.34 17.29 -3.79
C SER A 17 37.44 18.16 -4.66
N ILE A 18 36.25 17.67 -4.97
CA ILE A 18 35.13 18.50 -5.39
C ILE A 18 35.11 19.70 -4.43
N LYS A 19 35.37 20.91 -4.93
CA LYS A 19 35.35 22.14 -4.12
C LYS A 19 33.90 22.46 -3.76
N THR A 20 33.38 21.84 -2.69
CA THR A 20 32.12 22.16 -2.00
C THR A 20 32.44 22.79 -0.64
N LEU A 21 32.95 24.03 -0.61
CA LEU A 21 33.30 24.73 0.64
C LEU A 21 32.12 24.93 1.62
N HIS A 22 30.88 24.62 1.21
CA HIS A 22 29.67 24.86 1.99
C HIS A 22 28.81 23.63 2.28
N THR A 23 29.17 22.42 1.82
CA THR A 23 28.35 21.22 2.05
C THR A 23 28.73 20.58 3.40
N PRO A 24 27.85 20.57 4.42
CA PRO A 24 28.16 19.99 5.70
C PRO A 24 28.31 18.47 5.59
N VAL A 25 29.44 17.99 6.09
CA VAL A 25 29.77 16.57 6.21
C VAL A 25 29.82 16.21 7.69
N TYR A 26 29.00 15.24 8.08
CA TYR A 26 28.89 14.79 9.47
C TYR A 26 29.43 13.37 9.59
N ARG A 27 30.28 13.14 10.58
CA ARG A 27 30.77 11.80 10.91
C ARG A 27 29.88 11.18 11.99
N THR A 28 29.36 10.00 11.74
CA THR A 28 28.48 9.26 12.66
C THR A 28 29.19 8.72 13.90
N LYS A 29 30.54 8.65 13.87
CA LYS A 29 31.36 8.43 15.07
C LYS A 29 31.01 9.41 16.22
N ASN A 30 30.54 10.61 15.89
CA ASN A 30 29.98 11.51 16.88
C ASN A 30 28.52 11.12 17.15
N LEU A 31 28.25 10.53 18.31
CA LEU A 31 26.90 10.09 18.71
C LEU A 31 25.87 11.22 18.70
N GLN A 32 26.28 12.49 18.87
CA GLN A 32 25.35 13.61 18.79
C GLN A 32 24.76 13.75 17.38
N VAL A 33 25.49 13.37 16.32
CA VAL A 33 24.97 13.37 14.94
C VAL A 33 23.85 12.34 14.79
N LEU A 34 24.02 11.15 15.38
CA LEU A 34 22.99 10.10 15.37
C LEU A 34 21.76 10.50 16.20
N ARG A 35 21.97 11.13 17.37
CA ARG A 35 20.88 11.69 18.19
C ARG A 35 20.13 12.81 17.46
N ASP A 36 20.85 13.67 16.74
CA ASP A 36 20.26 14.73 15.93
C ASP A 36 19.41 14.13 14.79
N MET A 37 19.82 13.01 14.18
CA MET A 37 18.98 12.29 13.21
C MET A 37 17.70 11.69 13.81
N LEU A 38 17.79 11.21 15.05
CA LEU A 38 16.63 10.65 15.75
C LEU A 38 15.59 11.73 16.15
N SER A 39 15.99 13.00 16.21
CA SER A 39 15.13 14.09 16.69
C SER A 39 13.83 14.26 15.88
N GLY A 40 13.90 14.10 14.56
CA GLY A 40 12.71 14.17 13.69
C GLY A 40 11.76 13.00 13.91
N ILE A 41 12.30 11.80 14.15
CA ILE A 41 11.53 10.58 14.43
C ILE A 41 10.87 10.69 15.81
N LYS A 42 11.55 11.26 16.81
CA LYS A 42 10.95 11.55 18.13
C LYS A 42 9.79 12.54 18.06
N LEU A 43 9.90 13.55 17.20
CA LEU A 43 8.78 14.47 16.95
C LEU A 43 7.61 13.71 16.33
N LEU A 44 7.88 12.89 15.32
CA LEU A 44 6.88 12.04 14.68
C LEU A 44 6.22 11.07 15.67
N GLU A 45 7.01 10.41 16.51
CA GLU A 45 6.56 9.50 17.56
C GLU A 45 5.58 10.20 18.50
N LYS A 46 5.91 11.41 18.99
CA LYS A 46 5.01 12.17 19.86
C LYS A 46 3.67 12.47 19.19
N ILE A 47 3.70 12.84 17.92
CA ILE A 47 2.48 13.14 17.15
C ILE A 47 1.64 11.87 17.02
N ILE A 48 2.23 10.78 16.52
CA ILE A 48 1.53 9.53 16.25
C ILE A 48 1.02 8.89 17.55
N THR A 49 1.84 8.80 18.59
CA THR A 49 1.42 8.21 19.88
C THR A 49 0.30 9.04 20.54
N SER A 50 0.31 10.36 20.38
CA SER A 50 -0.74 11.23 20.91
C SER A 50 -2.02 11.19 20.09
N SER A 51 -1.94 10.81 18.80
CA SER A 51 -3.09 10.73 17.90
C SER A 51 -3.55 9.31 17.60
N SER A 52 -2.89 8.26 18.12
CA SER A 52 -3.25 6.85 17.90
C SER A 52 -4.41 6.40 18.79
N TYR A 53 -5.14 5.38 18.35
CA TYR A 53 -6.20 4.68 19.11
C TYR A 53 -7.31 5.60 19.64
N ASN A 54 -8.38 5.79 18.85
CA ASN A 54 -9.57 6.59 19.18
C ASN A 54 -9.32 8.08 19.48
N LYS A 55 -8.16 8.60 19.09
CA LYS A 55 -7.81 10.03 19.21
C LYS A 55 -7.91 10.74 17.87
N THR A 56 -7.93 12.07 17.94
CA THR A 56 -8.00 12.98 16.80
C THR A 56 -6.80 13.92 16.81
N LEU A 57 -6.35 14.29 15.61
CA LEU A 57 -5.29 15.26 15.36
C LEU A 57 -5.90 16.49 14.68
N ILE A 58 -5.52 17.69 15.13
CA ILE A 58 -5.84 18.92 14.41
C ILE A 58 -4.65 19.26 13.51
N TYR A 59 -4.92 19.46 12.23
CA TYR A 59 -3.92 19.70 11.20
C TYR A 59 -4.33 20.89 10.32
N GLU A 60 -3.41 21.80 10.02
CA GLU A 60 -3.63 22.89 9.07
C GLU A 60 -2.93 22.60 7.74
N PRO A 61 -3.67 22.32 6.65
CA PRO A 61 -3.09 22.05 5.34
C PRO A 61 -2.50 23.28 4.69
N LYS A 62 -1.39 23.11 3.96
CA LYS A 62 -0.70 24.21 3.25
C LYS A 62 -1.62 25.06 2.35
N TYR A 63 -2.60 24.42 1.71
CA TYR A 63 -3.47 25.06 0.71
C TYR A 63 -4.89 25.36 1.24
N LYS A 64 -5.14 25.21 2.54
CA LYS A 64 -6.47 25.45 3.12
C LYS A 64 -6.37 26.43 4.27
N SER A 65 -7.26 27.41 4.28
CA SER A 65 -7.30 28.49 5.27
C SER A 65 -7.89 28.08 6.62
N ARG A 66 -8.32 26.83 6.78
CA ARG A 66 -8.95 26.32 8.00
C ARG A 66 -8.31 25.01 8.43
N PRO A 67 -8.03 24.83 9.74
CA PRO A 67 -7.62 23.56 10.30
C PRO A 67 -8.67 22.47 10.06
N GLN A 68 -8.20 21.23 9.95
CA GLN A 68 -9.00 20.02 9.81
C GLN A 68 -8.77 19.10 10.99
N VAL A 69 -9.82 18.37 11.35
CA VAL A 69 -9.74 17.27 12.32
C VAL A 69 -9.53 15.98 11.54
N VAL A 70 -8.49 15.25 11.90
CA VAL A 70 -8.15 13.93 11.34
C VAL A 70 -8.27 12.90 12.45
N SER A 71 -9.15 11.92 12.27
CA SER A 71 -9.30 10.81 13.21
C SER A 71 -8.19 9.78 13.01
N SER A 72 -7.79 9.11 14.10
CA SER A 72 -6.90 7.93 14.07
C SER A 72 -7.35 6.83 13.09
N HIS A 73 -8.65 6.75 12.81
CA HIS A 73 -9.23 5.77 11.90
C HIS A 73 -9.09 6.14 10.42
N ASP A 74 -8.79 7.41 10.12
CA ASP A 74 -8.54 7.90 8.75
C ASP A 74 -7.05 7.76 8.43
N THR A 75 -6.62 6.52 8.19
CA THR A 75 -5.21 6.17 7.98
C THR A 75 -4.60 6.88 6.77
N LEU A 76 -5.37 7.07 5.69
CA LEU A 76 -4.91 7.76 4.48
C LEU A 76 -4.67 9.25 4.73
N ARG A 77 -5.61 9.95 5.39
CA ARG A 77 -5.36 11.36 5.75
C ARG A 77 -4.23 11.48 6.75
N LEU A 78 -4.12 10.58 7.72
CA LEU A 78 -3.02 10.60 8.67
C LEU A 78 -1.67 10.42 7.96
N GLN A 79 -1.55 9.50 7.00
CA GLN A 79 -0.37 9.35 6.14
C GLN A 79 -0.09 10.63 5.32
N ASN A 80 -1.12 11.29 4.80
CA ASN A 80 -0.95 12.57 4.09
C ASN A 80 -0.42 13.66 5.02
N VAL A 81 -0.96 13.77 6.24
CA VAL A 81 -0.46 14.72 7.26
C VAL A 81 1.01 14.46 7.57
N MET A 82 1.41 13.19 7.70
CA MET A 82 2.81 12.84 7.97
C MET A 82 3.73 13.18 6.79
N ARG A 83 3.26 13.03 5.56
CA ARG A 83 4.02 13.42 4.36
C ARG A 83 4.14 14.94 4.25
N GLU A 84 3.04 15.67 4.46
CA GLU A 84 3.04 17.13 4.46
C GLU A 84 3.90 17.71 5.60
N LEU A 85 4.02 16.99 6.73
CA LEU A 85 4.99 17.33 7.77
C LEU A 85 6.43 17.23 7.22
N VAL A 86 6.81 16.15 6.54
CA VAL A 86 8.16 16.02 5.94
C VAL A 86 8.41 17.09 4.88
N ASP A 87 7.42 17.34 4.02
CA ASP A 87 7.51 18.34 2.95
C ASP A 87 7.64 19.77 3.52
N SER A 88 6.84 20.11 4.54
CA SER A 88 6.92 21.41 5.21
C SER A 88 8.28 21.62 5.87
N LEU A 89 8.83 20.60 6.55
CA LEU A 89 10.18 20.66 7.11
C LEU A 89 11.25 20.92 6.04
N GLN A 90 11.08 20.36 4.84
CA GLN A 90 12.01 20.58 3.72
C GLN A 90 11.88 21.99 3.13
N VAL A 91 10.66 22.48 2.94
CA VAL A 91 10.38 23.82 2.40
C VAL A 91 10.88 24.91 3.37
N ASP A 92 10.61 24.76 4.66
CA ASP A 92 11.09 25.68 5.71
C ASP A 92 12.62 25.80 5.69
N GLU A 93 13.33 24.69 5.51
CA GLU A 93 14.79 24.68 5.43
C GLU A 93 15.31 25.40 4.17
N ALA A 94 14.61 25.28 3.05
CA ALA A 94 14.99 25.94 1.79
C ALA A 94 14.75 27.46 1.82
N ILE A 95 13.72 27.92 2.53
CA ILE A 95 13.34 29.34 2.59
C ILE A 95 14.10 30.08 3.70
N ASN A 96 14.33 29.44 4.84
CA ASN A 96 14.91 30.08 6.02
C ASN A 96 16.38 29.68 6.24
N THR A 97 17.29 30.58 5.88
CA THR A 97 18.74 30.38 6.01
C THR A 97 19.20 30.10 7.45
N ARG A 98 18.50 30.62 8.47
CA ARG A 98 18.83 30.32 9.88
C ARG A 98 18.51 28.86 10.21
N LEU A 99 17.34 28.38 9.79
CA LEU A 99 16.96 26.96 9.97
C LEU A 99 17.87 26.03 9.17
N GLN A 100 18.31 26.46 7.99
CA GLN A 100 19.27 25.73 7.17
C GLN A 100 20.65 25.57 7.81
N SER A 101 21.07 26.51 8.66
CA SER A 101 22.30 26.41 9.44
C SER A 101 22.17 25.55 10.70
N ASN A 102 20.93 25.23 11.13
CA ASN A 102 20.69 24.41 12.31
C ASN A 102 20.95 22.92 12.00
N ARG A 103 22.08 22.42 12.54
CA ARG A 103 22.51 21.03 12.37
C ARG A 103 21.44 20.02 12.81
N SER A 104 20.87 20.21 14.00
CA SER A 104 19.97 19.22 14.61
C SER A 104 18.69 19.08 13.80
N ARG A 105 18.10 20.20 13.36
CA ARG A 105 16.89 20.19 12.53
C ARG A 105 17.14 19.56 11.15
N LYS A 106 18.27 19.87 10.51
CA LYS A 106 18.64 19.30 9.21
C LYS A 106 18.84 17.79 9.28
N LEU A 107 19.64 17.33 10.25
CA LEU A 107 19.87 15.90 10.46
C LEU A 107 18.57 15.18 10.85
N GLY A 108 17.75 15.80 11.70
CA GLY A 108 16.44 15.27 12.09
C GLY A 108 15.51 15.06 10.91
N ARG A 109 15.47 16.00 9.95
CA ARG A 109 14.72 15.84 8.69
C ARG A 109 15.25 14.68 7.86
N VAL A 110 16.56 14.59 7.67
CA VAL A 110 17.17 13.51 6.88
C VAL A 110 16.91 12.14 7.53
N GLY A 111 17.05 12.05 8.86
CA GLY A 111 16.73 10.82 9.61
C GLY A 111 15.26 10.44 9.50
N LEU A 112 14.36 11.42 9.60
CA LEU A 112 12.92 11.23 9.43
C LEU A 112 12.56 10.74 8.02
N GLN A 113 13.14 11.33 6.98
CA GLN A 113 12.91 10.92 5.59
C GLN A 113 13.41 9.48 5.36
N LEU A 114 14.63 9.17 5.81
CA LEU A 114 15.19 7.81 5.71
C LEU A 114 14.32 6.78 6.44
N PHE A 115 13.81 7.14 7.63
CA PHE A 115 12.88 6.29 8.39
C PHE A 115 11.58 6.03 7.64
N MET A 116 10.96 7.08 7.08
CA MET A 116 9.75 6.96 6.27
C MET A 116 9.95 6.08 5.03
N ASP A 117 11.11 6.16 4.38
CA ASP A 117 11.45 5.32 3.23
C ASP A 117 11.63 3.84 3.61
N CYS A 118 12.14 3.55 4.81
CA CYS A 118 12.31 2.19 5.33
C CYS A 118 10.97 1.56 5.74
N ILE A 119 10.09 2.33 6.40
CA ILE A 119 8.81 1.85 6.95
C ILE A 119 7.69 1.84 5.89
N ARG A 120 7.78 2.72 4.88
CA ARG A 120 6.82 2.89 3.79
C ARG A 120 5.39 3.11 4.32
N GLU A 121 4.43 2.26 3.91
CA GLU A 121 3.01 2.39 4.25
C GLU A 121 2.65 1.87 5.66
N ASN A 122 3.61 1.26 6.38
CA ASN A 122 3.35 0.63 7.69
C ASN A 122 3.68 1.54 8.87
N LEU A 123 3.55 2.86 8.69
CA LEU A 123 3.81 3.82 9.75
C LEU A 123 2.77 3.70 10.86
N THR A 124 3.21 3.23 12.02
CA THR A 124 2.40 3.01 13.22
C THR A 124 3.10 3.55 14.46
N SER A 125 2.35 3.75 15.56
CA SER A 125 2.94 4.09 16.86
C SER A 125 4.00 3.06 17.29
N THR A 126 3.75 1.78 17.02
CA THR A 126 4.69 0.68 17.25
C THR A 126 6.01 0.90 16.51
N SER A 127 5.96 1.22 15.21
CA SER A 127 7.18 1.43 14.41
C SER A 127 8.06 2.56 14.96
N THR A 128 7.46 3.69 15.35
CA THR A 128 8.19 4.85 15.87
C THR A 128 8.74 4.59 17.26
N SER A 129 7.94 4.02 18.16
CA SER A 129 8.35 3.79 19.55
C SER A 129 9.40 2.70 19.68
N LEU A 130 9.30 1.61 18.90
CA LEU A 130 10.36 0.61 18.83
C LEU A 130 11.67 1.23 18.31
N THR A 131 11.60 2.00 17.22
CA THR A 131 12.80 2.63 16.63
C THR A 131 13.48 3.59 17.60
N CYS A 132 12.72 4.49 18.22
CA CYS A 132 13.25 5.44 19.18
C CYS A 132 13.87 4.74 20.39
N SER A 133 13.17 3.77 20.97
CA SER A 133 13.66 3.02 22.14
C SER A 133 14.94 2.24 21.84
N LEU A 134 14.95 1.45 20.75
CA LEU A 134 16.11 0.64 20.37
C LEU A 134 17.34 1.49 20.08
N LEU A 135 17.18 2.62 19.39
CA LEU A 135 18.30 3.53 19.11
C LEU A 135 18.78 4.28 20.36
N GLU A 136 17.89 4.64 21.28
CA GLU A 136 18.30 5.21 22.57
C GLU A 136 19.15 4.25 23.39
N TYR A 137 18.80 2.96 23.39
CA TYR A 137 19.62 1.92 24.01
C TYR A 137 20.97 1.77 23.32
N TYR A 138 20.99 1.71 21.98
CA TYR A 138 22.24 1.68 21.22
C TYR A 138 23.14 2.89 21.51
N PHE A 139 22.58 4.09 21.65
CA PHE A 139 23.39 5.29 21.98
C PHE A 139 24.03 5.27 23.36
N LYS A 140 23.61 4.36 24.26
CA LYS A 140 24.31 4.11 25.54
C LYS A 140 25.55 3.24 25.33
N TYR A 141 25.47 2.27 24.43
CA TYR A 141 26.52 1.29 24.14
C TYR A 141 26.63 1.08 22.62
N PRO A 142 27.34 1.96 21.90
CA PRO A 142 27.35 2.00 20.43
C PRO A 142 28.26 0.92 19.79
N GLU A 143 28.12 -0.32 20.23
CA GLU A 143 28.92 -1.47 19.79
C GLU A 143 28.17 -2.30 18.74
N LYS A 144 28.92 -2.98 17.87
CA LYS A 144 28.34 -3.82 16.80
C LYS A 144 27.55 -4.99 17.38
N GLU A 145 28.03 -5.54 18.49
CA GLU A 145 27.43 -6.66 19.22
C GLU A 145 26.05 -6.30 19.78
N VAL A 146 25.82 -5.05 20.15
CA VAL A 146 24.49 -4.56 20.60
C VAL A 146 23.51 -4.58 19.44
N ILE A 147 23.93 -4.13 18.25
CA ILE A 147 23.10 -4.23 17.03
C ILE A 147 22.81 -5.69 16.68
N ASN A 148 23.80 -6.58 16.78
CA ASN A 148 23.57 -8.02 16.58
C ASN A 148 22.54 -8.57 17.57
N GLY A 149 22.58 -8.14 18.83
CA GLY A 149 21.58 -8.50 19.84
C GLY A 149 20.18 -8.01 19.48
N ILE A 150 20.06 -6.75 19.03
CA ILE A 150 18.79 -6.17 18.57
C ILE A 150 18.24 -6.98 17.38
N LYS A 151 19.06 -7.24 16.36
CA LYS A 151 18.66 -8.04 15.17
C LYS A 151 18.22 -9.44 15.56
N THR A 152 18.96 -10.09 16.46
CA THR A 152 18.64 -11.44 16.95
C THR A 152 17.31 -11.45 17.70
N GLY A 153 17.04 -10.44 18.54
CA GLY A 153 15.77 -10.28 19.22
C GLY A 153 14.59 -10.01 18.27
N LEU A 154 14.76 -9.09 17.31
CA LEU A 154 13.72 -8.79 16.31
C LEU A 154 13.41 -10.00 15.42
N ARG A 155 14.43 -10.73 14.97
CA ARG A 155 14.24 -11.98 14.21
C ARG A 155 13.49 -13.03 15.03
N TYR A 156 13.85 -13.22 16.30
CA TYR A 156 13.12 -14.13 17.19
C TYR A 156 11.64 -13.75 17.29
N ILE A 157 11.32 -12.47 17.44
CA ILE A 157 9.93 -11.99 17.49
C ILE A 157 9.19 -12.36 16.20
N ARG A 158 9.79 -12.08 15.04
CA ARG A 158 9.17 -12.38 13.74
C ARG A 158 8.91 -13.87 13.58
N ASP A 159 9.90 -14.72 13.86
CA ASP A 159 9.77 -16.17 13.77
C ASP A 159 8.72 -16.73 14.76
N PHE A 160 8.67 -16.17 15.97
CA PHE A 160 7.68 -16.56 16.98
C PHE A 160 6.26 -16.21 16.53
N LEU A 161 6.05 -15.00 16.01
CA LEU A 161 4.74 -14.54 15.56
C LEU A 161 4.28 -15.27 14.30
N GLU A 162 5.18 -15.57 13.36
CA GLU A 162 4.86 -16.36 12.16
C GLU A 162 4.34 -17.75 12.54
N LYS A 163 4.99 -18.41 13.51
CA LYS A 163 4.60 -19.74 13.99
C LYS A 163 3.27 -19.75 14.75
N ASN A 164 2.95 -18.67 15.46
CA ASN A 164 1.76 -18.58 16.30
C ASN A 164 0.59 -17.82 15.66
N LYS A 165 0.72 -17.35 14.41
CA LYS A 165 -0.34 -16.63 13.71
C LYS A 165 -1.63 -17.42 13.65
N ILE A 166 -2.74 -16.71 13.75
CA ILE A 166 -4.09 -17.25 13.91
C ILE A 166 -4.80 -17.18 12.56
N MET A 167 -5.20 -18.34 12.04
CA MET A 167 -6.05 -18.42 10.85
C MET A 167 -7.53 -18.40 11.26
N VAL A 168 -8.19 -17.27 11.04
CA VAL A 168 -9.61 -17.10 11.38
C VAL A 168 -10.47 -17.64 10.24
N LYS A 169 -11.12 -18.80 10.47
CA LYS A 169 -12.00 -19.44 9.47
C LYS A 169 -13.49 -19.37 9.82
N SER A 170 -13.83 -19.22 11.10
CA SER A 170 -15.22 -19.20 11.55
C SER A 170 -15.89 -17.87 11.24
N GLN A 171 -17.06 -17.90 10.60
CA GLN A 171 -17.85 -16.71 10.27
C GLN A 171 -18.14 -15.85 11.50
N ASN A 172 -18.47 -16.46 12.65
CA ASN A 172 -18.74 -15.72 13.89
C ASN A 172 -17.53 -14.90 14.36
N ASN A 173 -16.31 -15.44 14.22
CA ASN A 173 -15.10 -14.73 14.59
C ASN A 173 -14.78 -13.61 13.58
N ILE A 174 -15.08 -13.80 12.29
CA ILE A 174 -14.94 -12.74 11.28
C ILE A 174 -15.93 -11.60 11.57
N VAL A 175 -17.17 -11.93 11.95
CA VAL A 175 -18.17 -10.94 12.36
C VAL A 175 -17.71 -10.15 13.58
N ALA A 176 -17.12 -10.80 14.58
CA ALA A 176 -16.56 -10.11 15.74
C ALA A 176 -15.44 -9.13 15.37
N LEU A 177 -14.58 -9.49 14.40
CA LEU A 177 -13.57 -8.56 13.85
C LEU A 177 -14.22 -7.35 13.18
N VAL A 178 -15.27 -7.57 12.38
CA VAL A 178 -16.00 -6.48 11.72
C VAL A 178 -16.63 -5.53 12.73
N GLU A 179 -17.19 -6.06 13.82
CA GLU A 179 -17.80 -5.24 14.87
C GLU A 179 -16.78 -4.43 15.65
N GLN A 180 -15.58 -4.97 15.90
CA GLN A 180 -14.53 -4.27 16.63
C GLN A 180 -13.92 -3.11 15.84
N PHE A 181 -13.83 -3.22 14.51
CA PHE A 181 -13.18 -2.23 13.64
C PHE A 181 -14.14 -1.23 13.01
N ALA A 182 -15.43 -1.55 12.87
CA ALA A 182 -16.39 -0.67 12.25
C ALA A 182 -16.63 0.59 13.10
N LEU A 183 -16.56 1.76 12.46
CA LEU A 183 -16.81 3.06 13.10
C LEU A 183 -18.27 3.24 13.54
N SER A 184 -19.19 2.66 12.78
CA SER A 184 -20.62 2.75 13.02
C SER A 184 -21.30 1.40 12.79
N SER A 185 -22.48 1.24 13.37
CA SER A 185 -23.33 0.07 13.11
C SER A 185 -23.66 -0.05 11.62
N SER A 186 -23.89 1.07 10.93
CA SER A 186 -24.12 1.11 9.47
C SER A 186 -22.94 0.55 8.68
N ASP A 187 -21.72 1.01 8.99
CA ASP A 187 -20.49 0.52 8.36
C ASP A 187 -20.29 -0.99 8.58
N SER A 188 -20.54 -1.45 9.82
CA SER A 188 -20.51 -2.87 10.17
C SER A 188 -21.47 -3.69 9.30
N GLN A 189 -22.70 -3.21 9.12
CA GLN A 189 -23.69 -3.89 8.27
C GLN A 189 -23.29 -3.89 6.79
N SER A 190 -22.74 -2.79 6.28
CA SER A 190 -22.23 -2.71 4.91
C SER A 190 -21.10 -3.72 4.67
N VAL A 191 -20.14 -3.83 5.59
CA VAL A 191 -19.08 -4.84 5.51
C VAL A 191 -19.64 -6.27 5.59
N LYS A 192 -20.60 -6.54 6.50
CA LYS A 192 -21.25 -7.86 6.59
C LYS A 192 -21.98 -8.24 5.28
N ARG A 193 -22.64 -7.28 4.62
CA ARG A 193 -23.26 -7.48 3.30
C ARG A 193 -22.22 -7.85 2.23
N VAL A 194 -21.08 -7.15 2.21
CA VAL A 194 -19.96 -7.45 1.31
C VAL A 194 -19.41 -8.84 1.58
N LEU A 195 -19.10 -9.19 2.83
CA LEU A 195 -18.56 -10.50 3.20
C LEU A 195 -19.53 -11.63 2.86
N LYS A 196 -20.84 -11.44 3.08
CA LYS A 196 -21.86 -12.41 2.68
C LYS A 196 -21.91 -12.62 1.16
N ALA A 197 -21.69 -11.58 0.37
CA ALA A 197 -21.69 -11.68 -1.10
C ALA A 197 -20.53 -12.52 -1.66
N ILE A 198 -19.40 -12.56 -0.94
CA ILE A 198 -18.20 -13.32 -1.29
C ILE A 198 -18.00 -14.55 -0.39
N ASP A 199 -19.05 -15.00 0.31
CA ASP A 199 -19.02 -16.20 1.15
C ASP A 199 -17.92 -16.18 2.24
N TYR A 200 -17.54 -14.99 2.72
CA TYR A 200 -16.44 -14.72 3.66
C TYR A 200 -15.04 -15.09 3.13
N GLU A 201 -14.89 -15.32 1.82
CA GLU A 201 -13.63 -15.64 1.15
C GLU A 201 -12.92 -14.37 0.62
N LEU A 202 -12.46 -13.52 1.53
CA LEU A 202 -11.69 -12.31 1.18
C LEU A 202 -10.19 -12.56 1.29
N PHE A 203 -9.59 -13.15 0.25
CA PHE A 203 -8.15 -13.51 0.24
C PHE A 203 -7.30 -12.64 -0.70
N SER A 204 -7.93 -11.78 -1.50
CA SER A 204 -7.27 -10.81 -2.39
C SER A 204 -7.96 -9.46 -2.22
N ASP A 205 -7.17 -8.40 -2.19
CA ASP A 205 -7.58 -6.99 -2.21
C ASP A 205 -8.41 -6.63 -3.47
N ASP A 206 -8.20 -7.39 -4.54
CA ASP A 206 -8.87 -7.28 -5.83
C ASP A 206 -10.35 -7.71 -5.84
N ILE A 207 -10.81 -8.36 -4.77
CA ILE A 207 -12.18 -8.87 -4.66
C ILE A 207 -13.17 -7.74 -4.31
N VAL A 208 -12.75 -6.74 -3.54
CA VAL A 208 -13.66 -5.72 -3.00
C VAL A 208 -13.19 -4.33 -3.39
N ARG A 209 -14.06 -3.59 -4.08
CA ARG A 209 -13.82 -2.19 -4.42
C ARG A 209 -14.76 -1.28 -3.63
N VAL A 210 -14.22 -0.30 -2.91
CA VAL A 210 -15.03 0.71 -2.21
C VAL A 210 -14.99 2.03 -3.00
N ILE A 211 -16.16 2.56 -3.37
CA ILE A 211 -16.30 3.79 -4.17
C ILE A 211 -17.18 4.82 -3.49
N ASN A 212 -17.07 6.09 -3.91
CA ASN A 212 -18.01 7.13 -3.51
C ASN A 212 -19.37 6.87 -4.19
N GLY A 213 -20.41 6.68 -3.39
CA GLY A 213 -21.79 6.55 -3.85
C GLY A 213 -22.43 7.92 -4.12
N LYS A 214 -23.52 7.90 -4.88
CA LYS A 214 -24.33 9.11 -5.20
C LYS A 214 -25.57 9.25 -4.32
N LYS A 215 -25.85 8.25 -3.50
CA LYS A 215 -27.05 8.16 -2.67
C LYS A 215 -26.72 8.44 -1.21
N THR A 216 -27.74 8.58 -0.38
CA THR A 216 -27.59 8.73 1.08
C THR A 216 -27.32 7.41 1.79
N TYR A 217 -27.59 6.28 1.14
CA TYR A 217 -27.40 4.93 1.68
C TYR A 217 -26.35 4.14 0.90
N ASP A 218 -25.74 3.15 1.55
CA ASP A 218 -24.71 2.31 0.95
C ASP A 218 -25.31 1.19 0.08
N GLU A 219 -24.72 0.99 -1.10
CA GLU A 219 -25.11 -0.03 -2.07
C GLU A 219 -24.02 -1.07 -2.25
N VAL A 220 -24.42 -2.34 -2.41
CA VAL A 220 -23.51 -3.47 -2.61
C VAL A 220 -23.87 -4.14 -3.91
N ASP A 221 -23.03 -3.94 -4.92
CA ASP A 221 -23.21 -4.53 -6.24
C ASP A 221 -22.26 -5.72 -6.39
N ILE A 222 -22.84 -6.89 -6.69
CA ILE A 222 -22.09 -8.13 -6.88
C ILE A 222 -21.88 -8.32 -8.36
N PHE A 223 -20.63 -8.28 -8.79
CA PHE A 223 -20.27 -8.55 -10.17
C PHE A 223 -19.49 -9.85 -10.24
N LYS A 224 -19.95 -10.78 -11.08
CA LYS A 224 -19.12 -11.91 -11.48
C LYS A 224 -18.32 -11.45 -12.68
N GLY A 225 -17.02 -11.28 -12.48
CA GLY A 225 -16.13 -10.72 -13.48
C GLY A 225 -15.02 -11.66 -13.87
N TRP A 226 -14.44 -11.39 -15.03
CA TRP A 226 -13.18 -11.99 -15.43
C TRP A 226 -12.05 -11.10 -14.91
N LYS A 227 -11.26 -11.62 -13.96
CA LYS A 227 -10.05 -10.93 -13.52
C LYS A 227 -8.93 -11.19 -14.50
N TYR A 228 -8.38 -10.11 -15.04
CA TYR A 228 -7.26 -10.11 -15.96
C TYR A 228 -6.00 -9.63 -15.22
N PRO A 229 -4.98 -10.49 -15.04
CA PRO A 229 -3.74 -10.15 -14.31
C PRO A 229 -2.86 -9.11 -15.01
N ALA A 230 -3.15 -8.78 -16.27
CA ALA A 230 -2.47 -7.70 -16.98
C ALA A 230 -3.39 -6.48 -17.04
N GLY A 231 -2.84 -5.32 -16.68
CA GLY A 231 -3.59 -4.07 -16.74
C GLY A 231 -3.56 -3.43 -18.11
N ILE A 232 -3.93 -2.16 -18.09
CA ILE A 232 -3.86 -1.25 -19.24
C ILE A 232 -2.39 -1.02 -19.61
N LEU A 233 -2.11 -0.92 -20.91
CA LEU A 233 -0.77 -0.57 -21.41
C LEU A 233 -0.22 0.69 -20.74
N ASP A 234 0.94 0.54 -20.10
CA ASP A 234 1.65 1.58 -19.35
C ASP A 234 2.85 2.17 -20.11
N SER A 235 3.17 1.62 -21.29
CA SER A 235 4.32 2.01 -22.11
C SER A 235 4.28 3.44 -22.68
N ASN A 236 3.14 4.13 -22.62
CA ASN A 236 2.97 5.46 -23.23
C ASN A 236 2.20 6.43 -22.33
N GLU A 237 2.87 7.50 -21.89
CA GLU A 237 2.27 8.49 -20.98
C GLU A 237 1.09 9.26 -21.60
N SER A 238 1.17 9.60 -22.89
CA SER A 238 0.10 10.31 -23.60
C SER A 238 -1.19 9.47 -23.65
N TYR A 239 -1.05 8.15 -23.85
CA TYR A 239 -2.17 7.22 -23.80
C TYR A 239 -2.77 7.15 -22.39
N LEU A 240 -1.95 7.00 -21.35
CA LEU A 240 -2.41 6.96 -19.95
C LEU A 240 -3.16 8.25 -19.55
N ARG A 241 -2.65 9.41 -19.97
CA ARG A 241 -3.33 10.71 -19.76
C ARG A 241 -4.67 10.79 -20.49
N SER A 242 -4.79 10.19 -21.68
CA SER A 242 -6.07 10.12 -22.42
C SER A 242 -7.15 9.34 -21.66
N LEU A 243 -6.75 8.45 -20.75
CA LEU A 243 -7.62 7.68 -19.87
C LEU A 243 -7.79 8.28 -18.47
N GLU A 244 -7.10 9.40 -18.18
CA GLU A 244 -7.09 10.05 -16.85
C GLU A 244 -6.47 9.17 -15.74
N LEU A 245 -5.64 8.20 -16.11
CA LEU A 245 -5.01 7.27 -15.16
C LEU A 245 -4.06 7.94 -14.16
N PRO A 246 -3.16 8.88 -14.56
CA PRO A 246 -2.25 9.51 -13.60
C PRO A 246 -2.96 10.26 -12.47
N THR A 247 -4.16 10.79 -12.74
CA THR A 247 -4.94 11.55 -11.75
C THR A 247 -5.92 10.67 -10.99
N LYS A 248 -6.63 9.78 -11.67
CA LYS A 248 -7.68 8.93 -11.06
C LYS A 248 -7.17 7.57 -10.56
N LYS A 249 -5.94 7.18 -10.91
CA LYS A 249 -5.31 5.89 -10.63
C LYS A 249 -6.05 4.65 -11.16
N LEU A 250 -7.21 4.84 -11.79
CA LEU A 250 -8.10 3.78 -12.24
C LEU A 250 -8.98 4.26 -13.42
N VAL A 251 -9.18 3.39 -14.40
CA VAL A 251 -10.19 3.56 -15.46
C VAL A 251 -11.44 2.78 -15.06
N SER A 252 -12.59 3.45 -15.04
CA SER A 252 -13.90 2.86 -14.73
C SER A 252 -14.87 3.26 -15.85
N ILE A 253 -15.40 2.28 -16.59
CA ILE A 253 -16.43 2.49 -17.62
C ILE A 253 -17.60 1.59 -17.25
N GLU A 254 -18.71 2.21 -16.84
CA GLU A 254 -19.93 1.56 -16.32
C GLU A 254 -21.03 1.51 -17.40
N LYS A 255 -20.63 1.24 -18.64
CA LYS A 255 -21.51 1.19 -19.82
C LYS A 255 -21.00 0.12 -20.79
N ASP A 256 -21.93 -0.47 -21.53
CA ASP A 256 -21.65 -1.47 -22.57
C ASP A 256 -20.52 -1.05 -23.52
N MET A 257 -19.55 -1.95 -23.67
CA MET A 257 -18.36 -1.79 -24.48
C MET A 257 -18.32 -2.83 -25.58
N LEU A 258 -17.89 -2.41 -26.76
CA LEU A 258 -17.52 -3.35 -27.82
C LEU A 258 -16.19 -4.00 -27.49
N VAL A 259 -16.07 -5.30 -27.69
CA VAL A 259 -14.81 -6.03 -27.50
C VAL A 259 -14.23 -6.38 -28.86
N LEU A 260 -12.94 -6.11 -29.05
CA LEU A 260 -12.18 -6.60 -30.21
C LEU A 260 -10.95 -7.37 -29.72
N MET A 261 -10.79 -8.60 -30.17
CA MET A 261 -9.58 -9.40 -29.95
C MET A 261 -8.70 -9.34 -31.18
N TYR A 262 -7.45 -8.94 -30.99
CA TYR A 262 -6.43 -8.78 -32.02
C TYR A 262 -5.28 -9.75 -31.76
N ASP A 263 -4.97 -10.59 -32.75
CA ASP A 263 -3.87 -11.55 -32.67
C ASP A 263 -2.64 -11.02 -33.41
N GLY A 264 -1.54 -10.82 -32.67
CA GLY A 264 -0.30 -10.22 -33.17
C GLY A 264 -0.02 -8.81 -32.65
N THR A 265 1.04 -8.18 -33.17
CA THR A 265 1.48 -6.84 -32.76
C THR A 265 0.77 -5.75 -33.58
N LEU A 266 -0.03 -4.93 -32.92
CA LEU A 266 -0.78 -3.85 -33.55
C LEU A 266 0.08 -2.57 -33.67
N ARG A 267 0.58 -2.28 -34.88
CA ARG A 267 1.35 -1.07 -35.19
C ARG A 267 0.64 -0.11 -36.14
N ASP A 268 -0.02 -0.65 -37.16
CA ASP A 268 -0.65 0.10 -38.25
C ASP A 268 -2.04 0.63 -37.85
N ALA A 269 -2.26 1.94 -38.04
CA ALA A 269 -3.53 2.60 -37.78
C ALA A 269 -4.67 2.07 -38.65
N ASN A 270 -4.40 1.65 -39.89
CA ASN A 270 -5.45 1.17 -40.81
C ASN A 270 -6.18 -0.07 -40.29
N LYS A 271 -5.53 -0.84 -39.42
CA LYS A 271 -6.09 -2.06 -38.82
C LYS A 271 -7.10 -1.78 -37.72
N ILE A 272 -7.13 -0.56 -37.16
CA ILE A 272 -8.01 -0.17 -36.04
C ILE A 272 -8.93 1.02 -36.35
N LEU A 273 -8.58 1.88 -37.31
CA LEU A 273 -9.37 3.06 -37.71
C LEU A 273 -10.85 2.74 -38.03
N PRO A 274 -11.18 1.65 -38.74
CA PRO A 274 -12.58 1.30 -39.00
C PRO A 274 -13.35 0.94 -37.71
N THR A 275 -12.70 0.32 -36.74
CA THR A 275 -13.26 0.08 -35.39
C THR A 275 -13.48 1.39 -34.64
N ILE A 276 -12.50 2.30 -34.66
CA ILE A 276 -12.59 3.62 -34.00
C ILE A 276 -13.79 4.40 -34.52
N THR A 277 -13.94 4.47 -35.85
CA THR A 277 -15.05 5.20 -36.49
C THR A 277 -16.40 4.56 -36.19
N TYR A 278 -16.49 3.23 -36.21
CA TYR A 278 -17.70 2.49 -35.87
C TYR A 278 -18.11 2.73 -34.41
N ALA A 279 -17.19 2.55 -33.46
CA ALA A 279 -17.44 2.75 -32.03
C ALA A 279 -17.84 4.20 -31.70
N ARG A 280 -17.18 5.18 -32.33
CA ARG A 280 -17.52 6.61 -32.17
C ARG A 280 -18.93 6.91 -32.68
N LYS A 281 -19.36 6.31 -33.80
CA LYS A 281 -20.72 6.46 -34.33
C LYS A 281 -21.77 5.87 -33.37
N LEU A 282 -21.44 4.77 -32.70
CA LEU A 282 -22.31 4.14 -31.69
C LEU A 282 -22.25 4.82 -30.31
N LYS A 283 -21.31 5.74 -30.10
CA LYS A 283 -20.98 6.28 -28.76
C LYS A 283 -20.76 5.17 -27.72
N LYS A 284 -20.10 4.09 -28.14
CA LYS A 284 -19.68 2.98 -27.28
C LYS A 284 -18.16 2.97 -27.13
N SER A 285 -17.71 2.67 -25.92
CA SER A 285 -16.31 2.43 -25.63
C SER A 285 -15.85 1.09 -26.24
N VAL A 286 -14.55 0.92 -26.44
CA VAL A 286 -13.97 -0.32 -26.98
C VAL A 286 -12.95 -0.90 -26.00
N LEU A 287 -13.09 -2.19 -25.71
CA LEU A 287 -12.06 -2.98 -25.08
C LEU A 287 -11.27 -3.71 -26.17
N LEU A 288 -10.02 -3.30 -26.37
CA LEU A 288 -9.11 -3.90 -27.33
C LEU A 288 -8.16 -4.84 -26.58
N ILE A 289 -8.25 -6.14 -26.86
CA ILE A 289 -7.38 -7.16 -26.27
C ILE A 289 -6.37 -7.58 -27.34
N VAL A 290 -5.07 -7.40 -27.07
CA VAL A 290 -4.00 -7.62 -28.06
C VAL A 290 -3.08 -8.75 -27.62
N ASN A 291 -2.96 -9.81 -28.41
CA ASN A 291 -1.98 -10.90 -28.20
C ASN A 291 -0.62 -10.53 -28.80
N GLY A 292 0.05 -9.59 -28.13
CA GLY A 292 1.27 -8.94 -28.61
C GLY A 292 1.44 -7.57 -27.97
N ASP A 293 2.00 -6.61 -28.70
CA ASP A 293 2.07 -5.21 -28.25
C ASP A 293 1.21 -4.29 -29.13
N CYS A 294 0.71 -3.19 -28.57
CA CYS A 294 0.08 -2.12 -29.33
C CYS A 294 0.98 -0.88 -29.29
N THR A 295 1.59 -0.52 -30.43
CA THR A 295 2.57 0.56 -30.52
C THR A 295 2.39 1.37 -31.81
N GLY A 296 3.23 2.39 -32.04
CA GLY A 296 3.26 3.16 -33.28
C GLY A 296 1.99 3.98 -33.57
N ASP A 297 1.58 3.97 -34.84
CA ASP A 297 0.49 4.81 -35.36
C ASP A 297 -0.89 4.38 -34.85
N ALA A 298 -1.06 3.08 -34.58
CA ALA A 298 -2.29 2.55 -33.98
C ALA A 298 -2.55 3.14 -32.59
N LEU A 299 -1.56 3.09 -31.69
CA LEU A 299 -1.68 3.64 -30.33
C LEU A 299 -1.87 5.16 -30.34
N THR A 300 -1.20 5.83 -31.27
CA THR A 300 -1.33 7.29 -31.49
C THR A 300 -2.75 7.65 -31.92
N SER A 301 -3.32 6.89 -32.86
CA SER A 301 -4.70 7.08 -33.35
C SER A 301 -5.74 6.86 -32.25
N ILE A 302 -5.54 5.83 -31.42
CA ILE A 302 -6.37 5.56 -30.23
C ILE A 302 -6.32 6.74 -29.25
N THR A 303 -5.12 7.24 -28.96
CA THR A 303 -4.90 8.36 -28.04
C THR A 303 -5.57 9.64 -28.53
N ILE A 304 -5.44 9.96 -29.82
CA ILE A 304 -6.10 11.11 -30.47
C ILE A 304 -7.62 10.97 -30.37
N ASN A 305 -8.17 9.78 -30.63
CA ASN A 305 -9.60 9.54 -30.55
C ASN A 305 -10.16 9.72 -29.12
N ASN A 306 -9.48 9.18 -28.10
CA ASN A 306 -9.88 9.34 -26.70
C ASN A 306 -9.92 10.83 -26.30
N ASN A 307 -8.88 11.58 -26.64
CA ASN A 307 -8.80 13.03 -26.38
C ASN A 307 -9.84 13.83 -27.17
N ARG A 308 -10.13 13.42 -28.42
CA ARG A 308 -11.18 14.03 -29.24
C ARG A 308 -12.56 13.81 -28.63
N ASN A 309 -12.89 12.58 -28.26
CA ASN A 309 -14.17 12.25 -27.62
C ASN A 309 -14.37 13.06 -26.34
N LYS A 310 -13.33 13.19 -25.51
CA LYS A 310 -13.36 14.04 -24.32
C LYS A 310 -13.69 15.50 -24.62
N ARG A 311 -13.08 16.10 -25.65
CA ARG A 311 -13.37 17.49 -26.07
C ARG A 311 -14.80 17.67 -26.58
N GLU A 312 -15.36 16.64 -27.20
CA GLU A 312 -16.71 16.63 -27.76
C GLU A 312 -17.78 16.14 -26.74
N ASN A 313 -17.44 16.03 -25.45
CA ASN A 313 -18.31 15.48 -24.39
C ASN A 313 -18.86 14.07 -24.71
N ASN A 314 -18.12 13.27 -25.47
CA ASN A 314 -18.38 11.85 -25.66
C ASN A 314 -17.57 11.04 -24.65
N GLU A 315 -18.25 10.29 -23.78
CA GLU A 315 -17.63 9.46 -22.75
C GLU A 315 -16.94 8.20 -23.30
N SER A 316 -17.09 7.91 -24.60
CA SER A 316 -16.51 6.72 -25.24
C SER A 316 -14.99 6.75 -25.24
N ARG A 317 -14.37 5.68 -24.72
CA ARG A 317 -12.91 5.52 -24.65
C ARG A 317 -12.51 4.17 -25.20
N ILE A 318 -11.29 4.07 -25.70
CA ILE A 318 -10.68 2.80 -26.13
C ILE A 318 -9.63 2.42 -25.09
N VAL A 319 -9.85 1.28 -24.46
CA VAL A 319 -8.99 0.69 -23.43
C VAL A 319 -8.28 -0.50 -24.04
N VAL A 320 -6.95 -0.54 -23.92
CA VAL A 320 -6.10 -1.57 -24.51
C VAL A 320 -5.50 -2.41 -23.39
N VAL A 321 -5.75 -3.72 -23.45
CA VAL A 321 -5.23 -4.72 -22.51
C VAL A 321 -4.43 -5.74 -23.31
N LYS A 322 -3.27 -6.12 -22.80
CA LYS A 322 -2.41 -7.13 -23.43
C LYS A 322 -2.88 -8.53 -23.03
N TYR A 323 -3.01 -9.43 -24.00
CA TYR A 323 -3.23 -10.83 -23.71
C TYR A 323 -1.93 -11.52 -23.28
N SER A 324 -1.99 -12.31 -22.21
CA SER A 324 -0.86 -13.09 -21.72
C SER A 324 -1.30 -14.53 -21.45
N GLU A 325 -0.67 -15.48 -22.13
CA GLU A 325 -0.96 -16.91 -21.95
C GLU A 325 -0.67 -17.36 -20.51
N LYS A 326 0.45 -16.90 -19.93
CA LYS A 326 0.81 -17.19 -18.52
C LYS A 326 -0.27 -16.77 -17.53
N ALA A 327 -0.95 -15.68 -17.83
CA ALA A 327 -2.04 -15.15 -17.00
C ALA A 327 -3.36 -15.93 -17.17
N ASN A 328 -3.47 -16.79 -18.19
CA ASN A 328 -4.65 -17.56 -18.55
C ASN A 328 -4.35 -19.07 -18.56
N ASN A 329 -3.66 -19.57 -17.53
CA ASN A 329 -3.31 -20.99 -17.38
C ASN A 329 -2.47 -21.56 -18.54
N ASN A 330 -1.63 -20.74 -19.18
CA ASN A 330 -0.86 -21.07 -20.37
C ASN A 330 -1.72 -21.50 -21.57
N LEU A 331 -2.98 -21.05 -21.62
CA LEU A 331 -3.83 -21.24 -22.78
C LEU A 331 -3.52 -20.18 -23.83
N ALA A 332 -3.39 -20.60 -25.09
CA ALA A 332 -3.33 -19.70 -26.22
C ALA A 332 -4.65 -18.92 -26.36
N LEU A 333 -4.60 -17.77 -27.02
CA LEU A 333 -5.75 -16.89 -27.25
C LEU A 333 -6.95 -17.64 -27.84
N GLN A 334 -6.68 -18.52 -28.82
CA GLN A 334 -7.66 -19.29 -29.57
C GLN A 334 -8.26 -20.47 -28.77
N GLU A 335 -7.48 -21.02 -27.84
CA GLU A 335 -7.87 -22.17 -27.01
C GLU A 335 -8.68 -21.76 -25.76
N ASN A 336 -8.67 -20.47 -25.40
CA ASN A 336 -9.37 -19.97 -24.23
C ASN A 336 -10.87 -19.76 -24.50
N HIS A 337 -11.58 -20.87 -24.72
CA HIS A 337 -13.02 -20.89 -25.03
C HIS A 337 -13.88 -20.22 -23.95
N ASP A 338 -13.50 -20.37 -22.69
CA ASP A 338 -14.22 -19.77 -21.56
C ASP A 338 -14.16 -18.24 -21.61
N PHE A 339 -13.00 -17.68 -21.95
CA PHE A 339 -12.84 -16.24 -22.07
C PHE A 339 -13.55 -15.69 -23.30
N ILE A 340 -13.42 -16.36 -24.44
CA ILE A 340 -14.12 -16.01 -25.69
C ILE A 340 -15.64 -15.98 -25.46
N LYS A 341 -16.18 -17.01 -24.77
CA LYS A 341 -17.59 -17.08 -24.40
C LYS A 341 -17.98 -15.98 -23.41
N PHE A 342 -17.14 -15.71 -22.41
CA PHE A 342 -17.36 -14.62 -21.45
C PHE A 342 -17.47 -13.26 -22.15
N LEU A 343 -16.63 -12.98 -23.15
CA LEU A 343 -16.64 -11.74 -23.93
C LEU A 343 -17.79 -11.65 -24.95
N ARG A 344 -18.65 -12.68 -25.04
CA ARG A 344 -19.78 -12.77 -25.96
C ARG A 344 -19.37 -12.56 -27.43
N LEU A 345 -18.22 -13.13 -27.82
CA LEU A 345 -17.77 -13.08 -29.21
C LEU A 345 -18.73 -13.90 -30.11
N PRO A 346 -19.20 -13.34 -31.24
CA PRO A 346 -20.32 -13.91 -31.99
C PRO A 346 -20.00 -15.23 -32.72
N CYS A 347 -18.75 -15.40 -33.19
CA CYS A 347 -18.29 -16.58 -33.92
C CYS A 347 -17.20 -17.34 -33.14
N GLY A 348 -17.10 -17.16 -31.82
CA GLY A 348 -16.10 -17.85 -31.01
C GLY A 348 -14.66 -17.48 -31.43
N TYR A 349 -13.84 -18.48 -31.74
CA TYR A 349 -12.45 -18.30 -32.17
C TYR A 349 -12.36 -17.51 -33.50
N ASP A 350 -13.30 -17.68 -34.43
CA ASP A 350 -13.30 -16.99 -35.72
C ASP A 350 -13.51 -15.46 -35.59
N SER A 351 -13.97 -15.00 -34.42
CA SER A 351 -14.07 -13.57 -34.10
C SER A 351 -12.74 -12.93 -33.71
N ILE A 352 -11.67 -13.71 -33.57
CA ILE A 352 -10.34 -13.18 -33.30
C ILE A 352 -9.76 -12.64 -34.60
N TYR A 353 -9.48 -11.34 -34.63
CA TYR A 353 -8.91 -10.72 -35.81
C TYR A 353 -7.39 -10.94 -35.86
N SER A 354 -6.93 -11.65 -36.88
CA SER A 354 -5.51 -11.80 -37.21
C SER A 354 -5.24 -11.19 -38.58
N PRO A 355 -4.30 -10.24 -38.72
CA PRO A 355 -3.98 -9.63 -40.02
C PRO A 355 -3.53 -10.63 -41.10
N GLU A 356 -2.99 -11.78 -40.70
CA GLU A 356 -2.47 -12.80 -41.59
C GLU A 356 -3.57 -13.76 -42.10
N TYR A 357 -4.53 -14.10 -41.23
CA TYR A 357 -5.51 -15.15 -41.51
C TYR A 357 -6.93 -14.62 -41.72
N SER A 358 -7.26 -13.43 -41.21
CA SER A 358 -8.61 -12.87 -41.32
C SER A 358 -8.86 -12.24 -42.68
N PRO A 359 -9.97 -12.57 -43.36
CA PRO A 359 -10.25 -12.07 -44.71
C PRO A 359 -10.68 -10.60 -44.74
N LEU A 360 -11.18 -10.06 -43.62
CA LEU A 360 -11.75 -8.72 -43.55
C LEU A 360 -11.22 -7.96 -42.34
N VAL A 361 -10.95 -6.66 -42.51
CA VAL A 361 -10.62 -5.77 -41.39
C VAL A 361 -11.90 -5.47 -40.59
N PRO A 362 -11.88 -5.60 -39.25
CA PRO A 362 -13.03 -5.33 -38.39
C PRO A 362 -13.58 -3.93 -38.62
N SER A 363 -14.84 -3.86 -39.06
CA SER A 363 -15.51 -2.62 -39.44
C SER A 363 -17.02 -2.74 -39.20
N LYS A 364 -17.78 -1.67 -39.46
CA LYS A 364 -19.25 -1.71 -39.36
C LYS A 364 -19.88 -2.87 -40.15
N MET A 365 -19.32 -3.23 -41.32
CA MET A 365 -19.91 -4.20 -42.23
C MET A 365 -19.78 -5.66 -41.74
N CYS A 366 -18.78 -5.94 -40.91
CA CYS A 366 -18.52 -7.26 -40.33
C CYS A 366 -18.65 -7.23 -38.80
N ALA A 367 -19.50 -6.35 -38.28
CA ALA A 367 -19.65 -6.16 -36.85
C ALA A 367 -20.11 -7.45 -36.15
N ASP A 368 -21.06 -8.16 -36.75
CA ASP A 368 -21.61 -9.42 -36.27
C ASP A 368 -20.61 -10.59 -36.31
N LYS A 369 -19.42 -10.40 -36.89
CA LYS A 369 -18.36 -11.41 -36.94
C LYS A 369 -17.27 -11.19 -35.90
N TYR A 370 -16.91 -9.94 -35.61
CA TYR A 370 -15.70 -9.61 -34.81
C TYR A 370 -15.98 -8.99 -33.45
N TYR A 371 -17.07 -8.24 -33.27
CA TYR A 371 -17.26 -7.48 -32.03
C TYR A 371 -18.06 -8.26 -30.99
N GLY A 372 -17.41 -8.53 -29.86
CA GLY A 372 -18.07 -9.02 -28.64
C GLY A 372 -18.63 -7.87 -27.80
N ASN A 373 -19.07 -8.20 -26.58
CA ASN A 373 -19.64 -7.23 -25.66
C ASN A 373 -19.22 -7.49 -24.21
N VAL A 374 -18.86 -6.42 -23.50
CA VAL A 374 -18.61 -6.38 -22.05
C VAL A 374 -19.42 -5.23 -21.45
N GLU A 375 -20.20 -5.50 -20.41
CA GLU A 375 -21.09 -4.51 -19.77
C GLU A 375 -20.32 -3.40 -19.05
N SER A 376 -19.20 -3.73 -18.41
CA SER A 376 -18.33 -2.72 -17.77
C SER A 376 -16.91 -3.22 -17.55
N ILE A 377 -15.98 -2.27 -17.39
CA ILE A 377 -14.57 -2.53 -17.05
C ILE A 377 -14.10 -1.63 -15.92
N LYS A 378 -13.26 -2.19 -15.06
CA LYS A 378 -12.46 -1.47 -14.07
C LYS A 378 -11.02 -1.90 -14.24
N ALA A 379 -10.09 -1.00 -14.54
CA ALA A 379 -8.72 -1.40 -14.82
C ALA A 379 -7.68 -0.37 -14.38
N THR A 380 -6.58 -0.89 -13.82
CA THR A 380 -5.34 -0.17 -13.49
C THR A 380 -4.27 -0.52 -14.52
N THR A 381 -3.04 -0.05 -14.33
CA THR A 381 -1.88 -0.52 -15.13
C THR A 381 -1.43 -1.93 -14.74
N GLY A 382 -1.79 -2.41 -13.55
CA GLY A 382 -1.44 -3.75 -13.07
C GLY A 382 -2.44 -4.81 -13.48
N GLU A 383 -3.74 -4.51 -13.43
CA GLU A 383 -4.81 -5.50 -13.60
C GLU A 383 -6.07 -4.88 -14.21
N ALA A 384 -6.96 -5.74 -14.74
CA ALA A 384 -8.26 -5.35 -15.27
C ALA A 384 -9.35 -6.33 -14.84
N PHE A 385 -10.53 -5.80 -14.50
CA PHE A 385 -11.72 -6.56 -14.19
C PHE A 385 -12.78 -6.28 -15.25
N LEU A 386 -13.22 -7.34 -15.92
CA LEU A 386 -14.26 -7.29 -16.93
C LEU A 386 -15.55 -7.84 -16.34
N TYR A 387 -16.70 -7.24 -16.64
CA TYR A 387 -17.98 -7.67 -16.09
C TYR A 387 -19.01 -7.96 -17.16
N ASN A 388 -19.72 -9.07 -17.00
CA ASN A 388 -20.88 -9.44 -17.80
C ASN A 388 -21.89 -10.17 -16.91
N SER A 389 -23.18 -9.90 -17.09
CA SER A 389 -24.24 -10.72 -16.52
C SER A 389 -24.18 -12.12 -17.11
N ILE A 390 -24.00 -13.13 -16.26
CA ILE A 390 -23.92 -14.54 -16.67
C ILE A 390 -25.22 -15.22 -16.21
N GLY A 391 -25.92 -15.87 -17.14
CA GLY A 391 -27.10 -16.68 -16.82
C GLY A 391 -26.78 -17.83 -15.87
N THR A 392 -27.75 -18.18 -15.02
CA THR A 392 -27.65 -19.21 -13.96
C THR A 392 -27.18 -20.59 -14.45
N GLU A 393 -27.33 -20.89 -15.73
CA GLU A 393 -26.97 -22.19 -16.34
C GLU A 393 -25.46 -22.42 -16.51
N ALA A 394 -24.63 -21.38 -16.56
CA ALA A 394 -23.18 -21.53 -16.66
C ALA A 394 -22.50 -21.91 -15.33
N LEU A 395 -23.26 -22.01 -14.23
CA LEU A 395 -22.80 -22.40 -12.90
C LEU A 395 -22.75 -23.93 -12.67
N SER A 396 -23.20 -24.75 -13.63
CA SER A 396 -23.35 -26.21 -13.40
C SER A 396 -22.02 -26.98 -13.31
N ASN A 397 -20.91 -26.42 -13.78
CA ASN A 397 -19.62 -27.09 -13.72
C ASN A 397 -18.92 -26.81 -12.37
N LYS A 398 -18.92 -27.83 -11.51
CA LYS A 398 -18.29 -27.90 -10.17
C LYS A 398 -16.75 -27.75 -10.14
N VAL A 399 -16.15 -27.14 -11.16
CA VAL A 399 -14.71 -26.83 -11.18
C VAL A 399 -14.58 -25.31 -10.96
N PRO A 400 -13.86 -24.85 -9.92
CA PRO A 400 -13.61 -23.43 -9.74
C PRO A 400 -12.77 -22.95 -10.94
N LYS A 401 -13.43 -22.28 -11.90
CA LYS A 401 -12.73 -21.63 -13.00
C LYS A 401 -11.98 -20.44 -12.42
N SER A 402 -10.66 -20.59 -12.27
CA SER A 402 -9.72 -19.66 -11.60
C SER A 402 -9.84 -18.18 -12.03
N PHE A 403 -10.49 -17.89 -13.15
CA PHE A 403 -10.63 -16.57 -13.78
C PHE A 403 -11.96 -15.86 -13.46
N LEU A 404 -13.01 -16.60 -13.10
CA LEU A 404 -14.33 -16.06 -12.73
C LEU A 404 -14.33 -15.73 -11.24
N GLN A 405 -13.93 -14.52 -10.91
CA GLN A 405 -13.96 -14.03 -9.53
C GLN A 405 -15.26 -13.27 -9.27
N LYS A 406 -15.92 -13.57 -8.16
CA LYS A 406 -16.93 -12.68 -7.60
C LYS A 406 -16.18 -11.45 -7.10
N THR A 407 -16.42 -10.30 -7.70
CA THR A 407 -15.99 -9.02 -7.16
C THR A 407 -17.20 -8.28 -6.62
N VAL A 408 -16.98 -7.49 -5.59
CA VAL A 408 -18.05 -6.70 -4.97
C VAL A 408 -17.65 -5.24 -5.02
N THR A 409 -18.56 -4.39 -5.52
CA THR A 409 -18.43 -2.95 -5.40
C THR A 409 -19.31 -2.47 -4.26
N LEU A 410 -18.70 -1.86 -3.26
CA LEU A 410 -19.37 -1.17 -2.16
C LEU A 410 -19.40 0.33 -2.46
N SER A 411 -20.57 0.85 -2.79
CA SER A 411 -20.80 2.28 -3.02
C SER A 411 -21.22 2.95 -1.72
N ILE A 412 -20.38 3.84 -1.19
CA ILE A 412 -20.61 4.51 0.10
C ILE A 412 -21.53 5.70 -0.06
N GLY A 413 -22.68 5.65 0.58
CA GLY A 413 -23.60 6.78 0.64
C GLY A 413 -23.28 7.73 1.79
N GLY A 414 -23.92 8.89 1.82
CA GLY A 414 -23.81 9.82 2.93
C GLY A 414 -24.53 11.13 2.68
N HIS A 415 -24.53 12.02 3.67
CA HIS A 415 -25.21 13.30 3.56
C HIS A 415 -24.34 14.40 2.97
N ASN A 416 -23.01 14.23 3.00
CA ASN A 416 -22.06 15.17 2.42
C ASN A 416 -20.83 14.44 1.83
N GLU A 417 -20.13 15.11 0.91
CA GLU A 417 -18.98 14.54 0.19
C GLU A 417 -17.80 14.20 1.12
N ILE A 418 -17.60 15.00 2.18
CA ILE A 418 -16.48 14.81 3.13
C ILE A 418 -16.67 13.52 3.92
N GLU A 419 -17.87 13.27 4.41
CA GLU A 419 -18.30 12.07 5.12
C GLU A 419 -18.17 10.84 4.21
N ILE A 420 -18.68 10.94 2.97
CA ILE A 420 -18.58 9.85 1.98
C ILE A 420 -17.11 9.48 1.74
N ASP A 421 -16.23 10.46 1.54
CA ASP A 421 -14.81 10.21 1.33
C ASP A 421 -14.13 9.62 2.58
N GLN A 422 -14.45 10.11 3.79
CA GLN A 422 -13.93 9.54 5.04
C GLN A 422 -14.35 8.08 5.24
N ARG A 423 -15.65 7.80 5.09
CA ARG A 423 -16.21 6.45 5.21
C ARG A 423 -15.62 5.53 4.15
N ARG A 424 -15.50 5.98 2.88
CA ARG A 424 -14.85 5.21 1.81
C ARG A 424 -13.41 4.85 2.17
N ASN A 425 -12.60 5.83 2.56
CA ASN A 425 -11.19 5.59 2.91
C ASN A 425 -11.04 4.61 4.08
N ALA A 426 -11.85 4.78 5.13
CA ALA A 426 -11.82 3.91 6.29
C ALA A 426 -12.23 2.46 5.94
N LEU A 427 -13.33 2.30 5.19
CA LEU A 427 -13.84 0.99 4.79
C LEU A 427 -12.94 0.27 3.78
N ASP A 428 -12.37 1.00 2.83
CA ASP A 428 -11.39 0.48 1.87
C ASP A 428 -10.16 -0.05 2.60
N ASN A 429 -9.59 0.76 3.51
CA ASN A 429 -8.46 0.32 4.32
C ASN A 429 -8.82 -0.89 5.19
N PHE A 430 -10.00 -0.90 5.80
CA PHE A 430 -10.42 -2.02 6.64
C PHE A 430 -10.61 -3.32 5.85
N LEU A 431 -11.33 -3.28 4.72
CA LEU A 431 -11.59 -4.46 3.89
C LEU A 431 -10.29 -4.98 3.25
N ASN A 432 -9.54 -4.09 2.60
CA ASN A 432 -8.44 -4.48 1.71
C ASN A 432 -7.08 -4.58 2.43
N ASN A 433 -6.81 -3.73 3.43
CA ASN A 433 -5.53 -3.79 4.17
C ASN A 433 -5.61 -4.58 5.48
N THR A 434 -6.76 -4.62 6.15
CA THR A 434 -6.90 -5.32 7.44
C THR A 434 -7.50 -6.70 7.27
N LEU A 435 -8.75 -6.80 6.83
CA LEU A 435 -9.45 -8.08 6.74
C LEU A 435 -8.84 -9.01 5.69
N CYS A 436 -8.66 -8.53 4.46
CA CYS A 436 -8.09 -9.33 3.37
C CYS A 436 -6.73 -9.93 3.76
N HIS A 437 -5.79 -9.08 4.17
CA HIS A 437 -4.45 -9.55 4.52
C HIS A 437 -4.45 -10.48 5.74
N GLY A 438 -5.27 -10.21 6.75
CA GLY A 438 -5.37 -11.08 7.90
C GLY A 438 -6.01 -12.43 7.59
N LEU A 439 -7.05 -12.47 6.75
CA LEU A 439 -7.68 -13.71 6.30
C LEU A 439 -6.77 -14.53 5.39
N ALA A 440 -6.00 -13.87 4.52
CA ALA A 440 -5.08 -14.52 3.60
C ALA A 440 -3.79 -15.02 4.28
N LYS A 441 -3.16 -14.19 5.13
CA LYS A 441 -1.81 -14.43 5.68
C LYS A 441 -1.80 -14.81 7.16
N GLY A 442 -2.90 -14.61 7.87
CA GLY A 442 -3.06 -14.84 9.30
C GLY A 442 -3.08 -13.56 10.13
N PHE A 443 -3.65 -13.67 11.32
CA PHE A 443 -3.77 -12.60 12.31
C PHE A 443 -2.85 -12.83 13.51
N ILE A 444 -2.57 -11.77 14.26
CA ILE A 444 -1.96 -11.82 15.58
C ILE A 444 -2.77 -10.96 16.57
N PRO A 445 -2.68 -11.19 17.89
CA PRO A 445 -3.28 -10.32 18.90
C PRO A 445 -2.84 -8.86 18.74
N ALA A 446 -3.81 -7.95 18.69
CA ALA A 446 -3.59 -6.50 18.51
C ALA A 446 -3.08 -5.81 19.79
N TYR A 447 -3.00 -4.47 19.77
CA TYR A 447 -2.60 -3.62 20.91
C TYR A 447 -1.22 -3.97 21.49
N GLY A 448 -0.31 -4.47 20.65
CA GLY A 448 1.02 -4.90 21.09
C GLY A 448 1.05 -6.18 21.93
N VAL A 449 -0.10 -6.81 22.20
CA VAL A 449 -0.19 -8.04 23.00
C VAL A 449 0.66 -9.15 22.40
N SER A 450 0.64 -9.27 21.07
CA SER A 450 1.46 -10.22 20.33
C SER A 450 2.96 -10.08 20.66
N LEU A 451 3.46 -8.86 20.82
CA LEU A 451 4.84 -8.57 21.19
C LEU A 451 5.10 -8.95 22.66
N LEU A 452 4.17 -8.67 23.58
CA LEU A 452 4.29 -9.08 24.98
C LEU A 452 4.44 -10.61 25.13
N LYS A 453 3.72 -11.38 24.31
CA LYS A 453 3.82 -12.86 24.31
C LYS A 453 5.20 -13.38 23.95
N THR A 454 6.08 -12.56 23.36
CA THR A 454 7.45 -12.94 23.03
C THR A 454 8.41 -12.84 24.21
N VAL A 455 8.06 -12.07 25.26
CA VAL A 455 8.93 -11.75 26.41
C VAL A 455 9.51 -13.00 27.10
N PRO A 456 8.72 -14.05 27.41
CA PRO A 456 9.28 -15.25 28.04
C PRO A 456 10.37 -15.93 27.21
N GLY A 457 10.21 -15.93 25.88
CA GLY A 457 11.19 -16.49 24.96
C GLY A 457 12.43 -15.62 24.78
N LEU A 458 12.24 -14.30 24.70
CA LEU A 458 13.34 -13.33 24.68
C LEU A 458 14.19 -13.39 25.98
N ASN A 459 13.57 -13.61 27.14
CA ASN A 459 14.28 -13.82 28.40
C ASN A 459 15.18 -15.07 28.36
N ARG A 460 14.69 -16.17 27.77
CA ARG A 460 15.50 -17.39 27.56
C ARG A 460 16.64 -17.15 26.56
N LEU A 461 16.35 -16.44 25.47
CA LEU A 461 17.34 -16.06 24.47
C LEU A 461 18.48 -15.24 25.11
N LYS A 462 18.12 -14.24 25.92
CA LYS A 462 19.08 -13.45 26.70
C LYS A 462 19.88 -14.29 27.69
N ALA A 463 19.24 -15.22 28.41
CA ALA A 463 19.91 -16.07 29.39
C ALA A 463 20.98 -16.97 28.74
N ASN A 464 20.70 -17.49 27.55
CA ASN A 464 21.59 -18.40 26.81
C ASN A 464 22.72 -17.69 26.05
N GLU A 465 22.62 -16.38 25.84
CA GLU A 465 23.66 -15.62 25.12
C GLU A 465 24.92 -15.45 25.99
N SER A 466 26.08 -15.74 25.43
CA SER A 466 27.36 -15.64 26.16
C SER A 466 27.91 -14.21 26.13
N ASN A 467 27.74 -13.50 25.01
CA ASN A 467 28.30 -12.17 24.81
C ASN A 467 27.48 -11.11 25.56
N PHE A 468 28.14 -10.39 26.47
CA PHE A 468 27.49 -9.36 27.30
C PHE A 468 26.90 -8.21 26.49
N MET A 469 27.58 -7.72 25.44
CA MET A 469 27.06 -6.64 24.59
C MET A 469 25.87 -7.12 23.74
N THR A 470 25.88 -8.36 23.27
CA THR A 470 24.71 -8.96 22.61
C THR A 470 23.53 -9.11 23.56
N LYS A 471 23.77 -9.49 24.82
CA LYS A 471 22.74 -9.48 25.88
C LYS A 471 22.12 -8.10 26.08
N VAL A 472 22.92 -7.04 26.08
CA VAL A 472 22.43 -5.65 26.15
C VAL A 472 21.52 -5.32 24.97
N GLY A 473 21.87 -5.77 23.76
CA GLY A 473 21.02 -5.62 22.58
C GLY A 473 19.67 -6.36 22.69
N ILE A 474 19.67 -7.58 23.22
CA ILE A 474 18.43 -8.34 23.48
C ILE A 474 17.59 -7.67 24.58
N ASP A 475 18.24 -7.11 25.60
CA ASP A 475 17.58 -6.37 26.69
C ASP A 475 16.91 -5.08 26.20
N ALA A 476 17.51 -4.40 25.21
CA ALA A 476 16.89 -3.27 24.54
C ALA A 476 15.57 -3.67 23.86
N VAL A 477 15.54 -4.84 23.20
CA VAL A 477 14.32 -5.38 22.59
C VAL A 477 13.27 -5.71 23.65
N LEU A 478 13.67 -6.37 24.75
CA LEU A 478 12.78 -6.65 25.89
C LEU A 478 12.12 -5.40 26.47
N SER A 479 12.88 -4.30 26.55
CA SER A 479 12.35 -3.01 27.01
C SER A 479 11.39 -2.39 25.98
N ALA A 480 11.71 -2.51 24.69
CA ALA A 480 10.97 -1.85 23.62
C ALA A 480 9.61 -2.51 23.32
N VAL A 481 9.50 -3.85 23.44
CA VAL A 481 8.28 -4.60 23.10
C VAL A 481 7.08 -4.29 23.99
N VAL A 482 7.29 -3.66 25.15
CA VAL A 482 6.25 -3.27 26.10
C VAL A 482 5.53 -1.98 25.66
N LEU A 483 6.26 -1.05 25.03
CA LEU A 483 5.78 0.29 24.69
C LEU A 483 4.51 0.31 23.83
N PRO A 484 4.34 -0.55 22.80
CA PRO A 484 3.13 -0.54 21.99
C PRO A 484 1.85 -0.82 22.81
N SER A 485 1.93 -1.71 23.79
CA SER A 485 0.80 -2.01 24.69
C SER A 485 0.53 -0.90 25.68
N GLU A 486 1.57 -0.23 26.18
CA GLU A 486 1.38 0.95 27.04
C GLU A 486 0.63 2.07 26.32
N VAL A 487 1.04 2.39 25.09
CA VAL A 487 0.38 3.40 24.26
C VAL A 487 -1.07 3.00 23.96
N ALA A 488 -1.29 1.73 23.61
CA ALA A 488 -2.62 1.22 23.32
C ALA A 488 -3.54 1.30 24.53
N PHE A 489 -3.16 0.73 25.68
CA PHE A 489 -4.01 0.71 26.87
C PHE A 489 -4.28 2.10 27.42
N LYS A 490 -3.29 3.00 27.38
CA LYS A 490 -3.48 4.39 27.77
C LYS A 490 -4.47 5.12 26.87
N ASN A 491 -4.40 4.94 25.55
CA ASN A 491 -5.23 5.71 24.62
C ASN A 491 -6.62 5.11 24.42
N VAL A 492 -6.74 3.77 24.39
CA VAL A 492 -8.03 3.08 24.20
C VAL A 492 -8.87 3.14 25.48
N TYR A 493 -8.28 2.78 26.62
CA TYR A 493 -9.03 2.57 27.86
C TYR A 493 -8.83 3.68 28.90
N GLY A 494 -7.83 4.55 28.73
CA GLY A 494 -7.56 5.62 29.69
C GLY A 494 -6.93 5.13 31.00
N TYR A 495 -6.39 3.91 31.04
CA TYR A 495 -5.78 3.34 32.24
C TYR A 495 -4.54 4.11 32.69
N ASN A 496 -4.33 4.11 34.00
CA ASN A 496 -3.13 4.70 34.60
C ASN A 496 -1.92 3.75 34.50
N TYR A 497 -0.73 4.26 34.80
CA TYR A 497 0.52 3.49 34.64
C TYR A 497 0.58 2.21 35.49
N TYR A 498 0.02 2.24 36.69
CA TYR A 498 0.00 1.08 37.59
C TYR A 498 -0.89 -0.04 37.03
N GLU A 499 -2.10 0.31 36.59
CA GLU A 499 -3.02 -0.61 35.94
C GLU A 499 -2.39 -1.23 34.69
N ILE A 500 -1.82 -0.40 33.82
CA ILE A 500 -1.15 -0.85 32.58
C ILE A 500 -0.03 -1.85 32.90
N SER A 501 0.84 -1.53 33.87
CA SER A 501 1.95 -2.41 34.25
C SER A 501 1.46 -3.78 34.74
N SER A 502 0.39 -3.78 35.54
CA SER A 502 -0.25 -5.01 36.03
C SER A 502 -0.84 -5.85 34.90
N LEU A 503 -1.59 -5.22 33.98
CA LEU A 503 -2.18 -5.89 32.81
C LEU A 503 -1.13 -6.51 31.88
N ILE A 504 -0.02 -5.80 31.68
CA ILE A 504 1.10 -6.26 30.89
C ILE A 504 1.74 -7.49 31.53
N ALA A 505 2.01 -7.45 32.84
CA ALA A 505 2.58 -8.58 33.59
C ALA A 505 1.67 -9.81 33.53
N ASP A 506 0.37 -9.65 33.78
CA ASP A 506 -0.64 -10.71 33.66
C ASP A 506 -0.63 -11.31 32.25
N THR A 507 -0.59 -10.46 31.22
CA THR A 507 -0.61 -10.90 29.82
C THR A 507 0.65 -11.65 29.41
N ILE A 508 1.82 -11.27 29.92
CA ILE A 508 3.10 -11.98 29.71
C ILE A 508 3.06 -13.38 30.34
N ASN A 509 2.45 -13.51 31.51
CA ASN A 509 2.36 -14.78 32.25
C ASN A 509 1.29 -15.74 31.68
N GLU A 510 0.34 -15.22 30.92
CA GLU A 510 -0.71 -16.01 30.28
C GLU A 510 -0.14 -16.88 29.14
N LYS A 511 -0.26 -18.20 29.28
CA LYS A 511 0.37 -19.19 28.39
C LYS A 511 -0.26 -19.24 27.01
N SER A 512 -1.56 -18.99 26.91
CA SER A 512 -2.24 -19.04 25.62
C SER A 512 -1.92 -17.77 24.81
N PHE A 513 -1.49 -17.95 23.57
CA PHE A 513 -1.22 -16.83 22.65
C PHE A 513 -2.48 -16.00 22.36
N GLN A 514 -3.66 -16.63 22.40
CA GLN A 514 -4.92 -15.97 22.08
C GLN A 514 -5.55 -15.24 23.28
N LEU A 515 -5.08 -15.50 24.51
CA LEU A 515 -5.65 -14.91 25.72
C LEU A 515 -4.82 -13.71 26.17
N ALA A 516 -5.50 -12.62 26.51
CA ALA A 516 -4.88 -11.36 26.93
C ALA A 516 -5.65 -10.72 28.07
N LYS A 517 -4.94 -10.12 29.03
CA LYS A 517 -5.57 -9.37 30.11
C LYS A 517 -5.66 -7.91 29.70
N CYS A 518 -6.83 -7.49 29.24
CA CYS A 518 -7.05 -6.13 28.71
C CYS A 518 -7.79 -5.21 29.69
N SER A 519 -8.30 -5.71 30.81
CA SER A 519 -9.04 -4.90 31.80
C SER A 519 -8.69 -5.32 33.24
N PRO A 520 -8.62 -4.39 34.21
CA PRO A 520 -8.38 -4.72 35.61
C PRO A 520 -9.46 -5.67 36.15
N ASN A 521 -9.06 -6.60 37.04
CA ASN A 521 -9.96 -7.51 37.76
C ASN A 521 -10.85 -8.43 36.89
N SER A 522 -10.46 -8.73 35.64
CA SER A 522 -11.42 -9.21 34.63
C SER A 522 -11.21 -10.57 33.93
N GLU A 523 -10.47 -11.58 34.40
CA GLU A 523 -10.14 -12.77 33.56
C GLU A 523 -9.46 -12.47 32.17
N PRO A 524 -8.59 -13.35 31.68
CA PRO A 524 -8.02 -13.18 30.34
C PRO A 524 -9.08 -13.32 29.24
N MET A 525 -9.20 -12.31 28.39
CA MET A 525 -10.12 -12.31 27.24
C MET A 525 -9.50 -13.02 26.04
N ASN A 526 -10.30 -13.79 25.31
CA ASN A 526 -9.89 -14.35 24.03
C ASN A 526 -9.95 -13.28 22.93
N THR A 527 -8.78 -12.91 22.41
CA THR A 527 -8.60 -11.86 21.39
C THR A 527 -9.28 -12.19 20.05
N VAL A 528 -9.44 -13.47 19.72
CA VAL A 528 -10.17 -13.91 18.51
C VAL A 528 -11.66 -13.71 18.67
N LYS A 529 -12.23 -14.11 19.82
CA LYS A 529 -13.65 -13.90 20.11
C LYS A 529 -13.99 -12.42 20.28
N GLY A 530 -13.09 -11.65 20.88
CA GLY A 530 -13.24 -10.20 21.05
C GLY A 530 -12.84 -9.36 19.84
N GLY A 531 -12.51 -9.96 18.69
CA GLY A 531 -12.18 -9.24 17.46
C GLY A 531 -10.94 -8.33 17.54
N SER A 532 -10.11 -8.46 18.58
CA SER A 532 -8.94 -7.61 18.83
C SER A 532 -7.69 -8.20 18.18
N LEU A 533 -7.69 -8.26 16.85
CA LEU A 533 -6.61 -8.83 16.05
C LEU A 533 -6.10 -7.84 15.00
N GLU A 534 -4.84 -8.01 14.61
CA GLU A 534 -4.22 -7.26 13.52
C GLU A 534 -3.53 -8.20 12.51
N PRO A 535 -3.34 -7.79 11.25
CA PRO A 535 -2.74 -8.65 10.23
C PRO A 535 -1.26 -8.91 10.51
N TRP A 536 -0.87 -10.19 10.50
CA TRP A 536 0.51 -10.62 10.73
C TRP A 536 1.50 -9.91 9.80
N ASN A 537 1.20 -9.85 8.51
CA ASN A 537 2.10 -9.29 7.50
C ASN A 537 2.41 -7.80 7.72
N LYS A 538 1.49 -7.04 8.32
CA LYS A 538 1.71 -5.62 8.61
C LYS A 538 2.70 -5.45 9.78
N MET A 539 2.56 -6.28 10.83
CA MET A 539 3.52 -6.31 11.93
C MET A 539 4.90 -6.82 11.46
N ASP A 540 4.94 -7.87 10.65
CA ASP A 540 6.20 -8.39 10.09
C ASP A 540 6.94 -7.33 9.26
N SER A 541 6.22 -6.64 8.37
CA SER A 541 6.77 -5.56 7.55
C SER A 541 7.24 -4.37 8.39
N CYS A 542 6.51 -4.05 9.47
CA CYS A 542 6.90 -3.03 10.44
C CYS A 542 8.25 -3.38 11.11
N LEU A 543 8.36 -4.58 11.68
CA LEU A 543 9.59 -5.04 12.35
C LEU A 543 10.77 -5.10 11.39
N ALA A 544 10.57 -5.57 10.16
CA ALA A 544 11.59 -5.60 9.12
C ALA A 544 12.07 -4.20 8.73
N GLY A 545 11.16 -3.23 8.62
CA GLY A 545 11.49 -1.84 8.32
C GLY A 545 12.27 -1.16 9.45
N VAL A 546 11.91 -1.43 10.72
CA VAL A 546 12.64 -0.96 11.90
C VAL A 546 14.07 -1.54 11.92
N GLU A 547 14.22 -2.84 11.69
CA GLU A 547 15.53 -3.50 11.59
C GLU A 547 16.39 -2.87 10.50
N THR A 548 15.82 -2.69 9.30
CA THR A 548 16.49 -2.09 8.15
C THR A 548 16.95 -0.66 8.45
N PHE A 549 16.10 0.16 9.08
CA PHE A 549 16.46 1.53 9.43
C PHE A 549 17.60 1.59 10.45
N ILE A 550 17.55 0.77 11.50
CA ILE A 550 18.60 0.70 12.52
C ILE A 550 19.93 0.27 11.88
N GLU A 551 19.91 -0.74 11.01
CA GLU A 551 21.08 -1.22 10.31
C GLU A 551 21.68 -0.15 9.39
N LEU A 552 20.87 0.56 8.61
CA LEU A 552 21.33 1.65 7.75
C LEU A 552 21.94 2.80 8.55
N LEU A 553 21.28 3.21 9.64
CA LEU A 553 21.74 4.32 10.46
C LEU A 553 23.08 4.01 11.16
N THR A 554 23.23 2.78 11.66
CA THR A 554 24.40 2.36 12.46
C THR A 554 25.59 1.93 11.60
N SER A 555 25.35 1.41 10.40
CA SER A 555 26.39 1.08 9.42
C SER A 555 26.91 2.30 8.64
N CYS A 556 26.16 3.40 8.62
CA CYS A 556 26.56 4.62 7.94
C CYS A 556 27.73 5.31 8.67
N ASN A 557 28.82 5.60 7.97
CA ASN A 557 29.99 6.31 8.53
C ASN A 557 29.94 7.83 8.36
N THR A 558 29.26 8.31 7.32
CA THR A 558 29.32 9.71 6.90
C THR A 558 28.02 10.15 6.26
N ILE A 559 27.53 11.29 6.70
CA ILE A 559 26.29 11.89 6.24
C ILE A 559 26.63 13.22 5.58
N ILE A 560 26.16 13.40 4.35
CA ILE A 560 26.39 14.61 3.56
C ILE A 560 25.03 15.26 3.35
N THR A 561 24.91 16.54 3.68
CA THR A 561 23.65 17.27 3.54
C THR A 561 23.79 18.43 2.56
N CYS A 562 22.74 18.68 1.77
CA CYS A 562 22.73 19.80 0.84
C CYS A 562 22.59 21.15 1.55
N VAL A 563 23.14 22.19 0.93
CA VAL A 563 22.88 23.60 1.26
C VAL A 563 22.29 24.24 0.02
N TYR A 564 20.99 24.50 0.07
CA TYR A 564 20.26 25.30 -0.89
C TYR A 564 20.77 26.74 -0.89
N LYS A 565 21.09 27.27 -2.07
CA LYS A 565 21.20 28.72 -2.25
C LYS A 565 19.80 29.32 -2.16
N LYS A 566 19.71 30.53 -1.61
CA LYS A 566 18.45 31.28 -1.64
C LYS A 566 18.02 31.44 -3.11
N PRO A 567 16.79 31.07 -3.50
CA PRO A 567 16.34 31.24 -4.87
C PRO A 567 16.49 32.70 -5.27
N GLU A 568 17.15 32.95 -6.40
CA GLU A 568 17.24 34.30 -6.96
C GLU A 568 15.82 34.77 -7.26
N ARG A 569 15.45 35.96 -6.77
CA ARG A 569 14.19 36.56 -7.19
C ARG A 569 14.33 36.85 -8.68
N HIS A 570 13.64 36.08 -9.53
CA HIS A 570 13.44 36.49 -10.92
C HIS A 570 12.78 37.87 -10.88
N ARG A 571 13.51 38.87 -11.38
CA ARG A 571 13.04 40.26 -11.48
C ARG A 571 11.98 40.36 -12.58
#